data_AF-X0VBZ9-F1
#
_entry.id   AF-X0VBZ9-F1
#
_cell.length_a   1.000
_cell.length_b   1.000
_cell.length_c   1.000
_cell.angle_alpha   90.00
_cell.angle_beta   90.00
_cell.angle_gamma   90.00
#
_symmetry.space_group_name_H-M   'P 1'
#
loop_
_entity.id
_entity.type
_entity.pdbx_description
1 polymer ?
#
loop_
_entity_poly.entity_id
_entity_poly.type
_entity_poly.pdbx_seq_one_letter_code
_entity_poly.pdbx_strand_id
1 'polypeptide(L)'
;MRTVLLRVAVCWLAILAGCATQQVAEKGEKLQYVETDTGRWLIHDMNRPAPAVISPGAGSTQSQAGKAPSDATVLFDGTDLSEWTNTKGDVSKWIMGDGYMESVKGSG
;
A
#
# COMPACT_ATOMS: atom_id res chain seq x y z
N MET A 1 20.87 76.84 -8.72
CA MET A 1 19.51 76.32 -9.03
C MET A 1 19.53 75.20 -10.07
N ARG A 2 20.22 75.33 -11.21
CA ARG A 2 20.33 74.26 -12.24
C ARG A 2 20.93 72.93 -11.76
N THR A 3 21.92 72.97 -10.86
CA THR A 3 22.57 71.77 -10.30
C THR A 3 21.73 71.02 -9.26
N VAL A 4 20.85 71.72 -8.54
CA VAL A 4 19.91 71.14 -7.58
C VAL A 4 18.76 70.45 -8.32
N LEU A 5 18.24 71.08 -9.38
CA LEU A 5 17.21 70.50 -10.26
C LEU A 5 17.73 69.25 -11.01
N LEU A 6 18.99 69.24 -11.44
CA LEU A 6 19.60 68.06 -12.08
C LEU A 6 19.72 66.87 -11.11
N ARG A 7 20.01 67.11 -9.83
CA ARG A 7 20.14 66.06 -8.81
C ARG A 7 18.79 65.51 -8.36
N VAL A 8 17.76 66.36 -8.25
CA VAL A 8 16.38 65.91 -7.95
C VAL A 8 15.82 65.07 -9.10
N ALA A 9 16.09 65.45 -10.35
CA ALA A 9 15.68 64.69 -11.53
C ALA A 9 16.38 63.32 -11.63
N VAL A 10 17.68 63.23 -11.30
CA VAL A 10 18.42 61.95 -11.24
C VAL A 10 17.90 61.04 -10.13
N CYS A 11 17.53 61.58 -8.97
CA CYS A 11 16.91 60.80 -7.90
C CYS A 11 15.51 60.29 -8.29
N TRP A 12 14.71 61.07 -9.02
CA TRP A 12 13.40 60.63 -9.51
C TRP A 12 13.49 59.55 -10.60
N LEU A 13 14.47 59.62 -11.49
CA LEU A 13 14.73 58.58 -12.50
C LEU A 13 15.14 57.24 -11.87
N ALA A 14 15.88 57.25 -10.76
CA ALA A 14 16.26 56.03 -10.05
C ALA A 14 15.08 55.36 -9.31
N ILE A 15 14.09 56.13 -8.85
CA ILE A 15 12.92 55.59 -8.13
C ILE A 15 11.92 54.93 -9.10
N LEU A 16 11.81 55.40 -10.34
CA LEU A 16 10.92 54.81 -11.36
C LEU A 16 11.41 53.46 -11.91
N ALA A 17 12.71 53.17 -11.85
CA ALA A 17 13.25 51.89 -12.32
C ALA A 17 13.05 50.72 -11.33
N GLY A 18 12.81 51.02 -10.04
CA GLY A 18 12.69 49.99 -8.99
C GLY A 18 11.30 49.37 -8.82
N CYS A 19 10.24 49.99 -9.35
CA CYS A 19 8.86 49.51 -9.17
C CYS A 19 8.37 48.55 -10.28
N ALA A 20 9.14 48.28 -11.33
CA ALA A 20 8.65 47.55 -12.50
C ALA A 20 8.98 46.05 -12.53
N THR A 21 9.73 45.49 -11.57
CA THR A 21 10.07 44.07 -11.56
C THR A 21 9.96 43.46 -10.17
N GLN A 22 8.72 43.34 -9.67
CA GLN A 22 8.43 42.40 -8.61
C GLN A 22 8.25 41.03 -9.28
N GLN A 23 9.36 40.30 -9.48
CA GLN A 23 9.27 38.91 -9.93
C GLN A 23 8.53 38.13 -8.84
N VAL A 24 7.35 37.63 -9.18
CA VAL A 24 6.62 36.68 -8.34
C VAL A 24 7.51 35.46 -8.22
N ALA A 25 8.03 35.19 -7.02
CA ALA A 25 8.76 33.96 -6.76
C ALA A 25 7.82 32.78 -7.04
N GLU A 26 8.10 31.99 -8.08
CA GLU A 26 7.37 30.74 -8.30
C GLU A 26 7.60 29.84 -7.09
N LYS A 27 6.52 29.61 -6.34
CA LYS A 27 6.54 28.68 -5.22
C LYS A 27 6.62 27.27 -5.80
N GLY A 28 7.82 26.69 -5.75
CA GLY A 28 8.06 25.33 -6.23
C GLY A 28 7.02 24.35 -5.68
N GLU A 29 6.53 23.47 -6.54
CA GLU A 29 5.56 22.45 -6.18
C GLU A 29 6.15 21.52 -5.10
N LYS A 30 5.40 21.31 -4.01
CA LYS A 30 5.82 20.41 -2.93
C LYS A 30 5.44 18.98 -3.29
N LEU A 31 6.32 18.29 -4.00
CA LEU A 31 6.16 16.86 -4.27
C LEU A 31 6.44 16.05 -2.99
N GLN A 32 5.48 15.20 -2.61
CA GLN A 32 5.62 14.30 -1.48
C GLN A 32 5.71 12.86 -1.99
N TYR A 33 6.69 12.12 -1.45
CA TYR A 33 6.96 10.74 -1.81
C TYR A 33 6.73 9.80 -0.63
N VAL A 34 6.37 8.56 -0.93
CA VAL A 34 6.26 7.45 0.02
C VAL A 34 7.15 6.30 -0.44
N GLU A 35 7.89 5.71 0.49
CA GLU A 35 8.65 4.48 0.26
C GLU A 35 7.78 3.27 0.55
N THR A 36 7.81 2.28 -0.33
CA THR A 36 7.03 1.04 -0.22
C THR A 36 7.88 -0.15 -0.65
N ASP A 37 7.38 -1.36 -0.42
CA ASP A 37 7.97 -2.62 -0.90
C ASP A 37 8.11 -2.71 -2.43
N THR A 38 7.23 -2.02 -3.16
CA THR A 38 7.23 -1.93 -4.63
C THR A 38 8.00 -0.72 -5.17
N GLY A 39 8.66 0.05 -4.29
CA GLY A 39 9.49 1.20 -4.66
C GLY A 39 9.01 2.53 -4.09
N ARG A 40 9.56 3.62 -4.64
CA ARG A 40 9.28 5.01 -4.26
C ARG A 40 8.21 5.62 -5.16
N TRP A 41 7.14 6.15 -4.58
CA TRP A 41 5.98 6.67 -5.31
C TRP A 41 5.59 8.08 -4.86
N LEU A 42 5.03 8.89 -5.76
CA LEU A 42 4.34 10.12 -5.36
C LEU A 42 3.05 9.79 -4.59
N ILE A 43 2.65 10.67 -3.67
CA ILE A 43 1.32 10.55 -3.07
C ILE A 43 0.27 10.66 -4.19
N HIS A 44 -0.65 9.69 -4.24
CA HIS A 44 -1.66 9.51 -5.30
C HIS A 44 -1.13 9.10 -6.69
N ASP A 45 0.08 8.54 -6.77
CA ASP A 45 0.61 8.03 -8.05
C ASP A 45 -0.21 6.83 -8.56
N MET A 46 -0.87 7.01 -9.71
CA MET A 46 -1.68 5.98 -10.36
C MET A 46 -0.84 4.90 -11.06
N ASN A 47 0.47 5.11 -11.24
CA ASN A 47 1.37 4.11 -11.81
C ASN A 47 1.87 3.10 -10.78
N ARG A 48 1.59 3.33 -9.49
CA ARG A 48 1.91 2.37 -8.43
C ARG A 48 1.20 1.05 -8.71
N PRO A 49 1.88 -0.11 -8.63
CA PRO A 49 1.26 -1.41 -8.81
C PRO A 49 0.04 -1.57 -7.90
N ALA A 50 -1.09 -1.96 -8.50
CA ALA A 50 -2.29 -2.27 -7.73
C ALA A 50 -2.07 -3.54 -6.89
N PRO A 51 -2.67 -3.65 -5.70
CA PRO A 51 -2.69 -4.91 -4.95
C PRO A 51 -3.27 -6.05 -5.78
N ALA A 52 -2.84 -7.28 -5.47
CA ALA A 52 -3.41 -8.47 -6.10
C ALA A 52 -4.92 -8.55 -5.86
N VAL A 53 -5.66 -8.96 -6.89
CA VAL A 53 -7.10 -9.16 -6.79
C VAL A 53 -7.36 -10.52 -6.15
N ILE A 54 -8.03 -10.53 -5.00
CA ILE A 54 -8.38 -11.75 -4.27
C ILE A 54 -9.88 -11.99 -4.37
N SER A 55 -10.26 -13.18 -4.84
CA SER A 55 -11.65 -13.62 -4.78
C SER A 55 -11.95 -14.07 -3.35
N PRO A 56 -12.96 -13.48 -2.68
CA PRO A 56 -13.29 -13.87 -1.31
C PRO A 56 -13.82 -15.30 -1.28
N GLY A 57 -13.58 -15.95 -0.15
CA GLY A 57 -14.19 -17.23 0.19
C GLY A 57 -15.69 -17.11 0.48
N ALA A 58 -16.31 -18.25 0.77
CA ALA A 58 -17.70 -18.31 1.25
C ALA A 58 -17.71 -18.59 2.76
N GLY A 59 -18.59 -17.92 3.51
CA GLY A 59 -18.78 -18.20 4.93
C GLY A 59 -19.34 -19.61 5.17
N SER A 60 -19.00 -20.21 6.31
CA SER A 60 -19.58 -21.48 6.75
C SER A 60 -21.04 -21.33 7.18
N THR A 61 -21.81 -22.41 7.06
CA THR A 61 -23.14 -22.56 7.65
C THR A 61 -23.13 -23.72 8.65
N GLN A 62 -24.28 -23.99 9.28
CA GLN A 62 -24.43 -25.14 10.17
C GLN A 62 -24.25 -26.49 9.43
N SER A 63 -24.53 -26.53 8.12
CA SER A 63 -24.51 -27.75 7.32
C SER A 63 -23.35 -27.84 6.33
N GLN A 64 -22.59 -26.76 6.14
CA GLN A 64 -21.54 -26.71 5.13
C GLN A 64 -20.35 -25.88 5.60
N ALA A 65 -19.15 -26.42 5.42
CA ALA A 65 -17.91 -25.68 5.63
C ALA A 65 -17.82 -24.48 4.67
N GLY A 66 -17.14 -23.44 5.13
CA GLY A 66 -16.81 -22.29 4.28
C GLY A 66 -15.84 -22.67 3.17
N LYS A 67 -15.66 -21.77 2.21
CA LYS A 67 -14.63 -21.89 1.17
C LYS A 67 -13.51 -20.91 1.44
N ALA A 68 -12.27 -21.33 1.21
CA ALA A 68 -11.11 -20.47 1.31
C ALA A 68 -11.14 -19.38 0.20
N PRO A 69 -10.54 -18.19 0.43
CA PRO A 69 -10.30 -17.21 -0.63
C PRO A 69 -9.29 -17.74 -1.65
N SER A 70 -9.18 -17.08 -2.80
CA SER A 70 -8.36 -17.56 -3.92
C SER A 70 -6.85 -17.62 -3.66
N ASP A 71 -6.35 -16.87 -2.69
CA ASP A 71 -4.93 -16.81 -2.32
C ASP A 71 -4.59 -17.61 -1.07
N ALA A 72 -5.55 -18.30 -0.46
CA ALA A 72 -5.30 -19.08 0.73
C ALA A 72 -4.66 -20.43 0.40
N THR A 73 -3.65 -20.81 1.19
CA THR A 73 -3.22 -22.20 1.31
C THR A 73 -4.29 -22.98 2.07
N VAL A 74 -4.87 -23.99 1.42
CA VAL A 74 -5.90 -24.84 2.01
C VAL A 74 -5.25 -26.00 2.74
N LEU A 75 -5.28 -25.96 4.08
CA LEU A 75 -4.68 -27.02 4.90
C LEU A 75 -5.59 -28.25 5.06
N PHE A 76 -6.89 -28.08 4.84
CA PHE A 76 -7.87 -29.17 4.88
C PHE A 76 -9.14 -28.74 4.15
N ASP A 77 -9.56 -29.53 3.16
CA ASP A 77 -10.78 -29.31 2.38
C ASP A 77 -11.78 -30.48 2.47
N GLY A 78 -11.50 -31.45 3.35
CA GLY A 78 -12.30 -32.66 3.49
C GLY A 78 -11.81 -33.86 2.67
N THR A 79 -10.74 -33.72 1.89
CA THR A 79 -10.26 -34.81 1.01
C THR A 79 -9.16 -35.68 1.62
N ASP A 80 -8.15 -35.07 2.27
CA ASP A 80 -7.05 -35.79 2.90
C ASP A 80 -6.34 -34.99 4.01
N LEU A 81 -5.27 -35.57 4.57
CA LEU A 81 -4.44 -35.01 5.64
C LEU A 81 -3.00 -34.72 5.17
N SER A 82 -2.78 -34.52 3.87
CA SER A 82 -1.44 -34.37 3.28
C SER A 82 -0.66 -33.17 3.86
N GLU A 83 -1.36 -32.13 4.26
CA GLU A 83 -0.79 -30.93 4.89
C GLU A 83 -0.56 -31.07 6.42
N TRP A 84 -0.81 -32.25 6.99
CA TRP A 84 -0.74 -32.49 8.44
C TRP A 84 0.25 -33.60 8.81
N THR A 85 1.02 -33.31 9.86
CA THR A 85 1.92 -34.27 10.52
C THR A 85 1.63 -34.33 12.01
N ASN A 86 2.13 -35.38 12.67
CA ASN A 86 2.17 -35.42 14.14
C ASN A 86 3.24 -34.45 14.69
N THR A 87 3.30 -34.31 16.01
CA THR A 87 4.27 -33.43 16.70
C THR A 87 5.75 -33.79 16.49
N LYS A 88 6.04 -34.95 15.90
CA LYS A 88 7.37 -35.45 15.57
C LYS A 88 7.71 -35.35 14.08
N GLY A 89 6.76 -34.88 13.25
CA GLY A 89 6.91 -34.76 11.80
C GLY A 89 6.55 -36.02 11.00
N ASP A 90 6.06 -37.10 11.63
CA ASP A 90 5.54 -38.25 10.88
C ASP A 90 4.11 -37.98 10.39
N VAL A 91 3.61 -38.81 9.48
CA VAL A 91 2.21 -38.76 8.99
C VAL A 91 1.23 -38.76 10.17
N SER A 92 0.22 -37.88 10.10
CA SER A 92 -0.83 -37.80 11.12
C SER A 92 -1.55 -39.15 11.29
N LYS A 93 -1.85 -39.50 12.53
CA LYS A 93 -2.65 -40.70 12.87
C LYS A 93 -4.15 -40.41 12.92
N TRP A 94 -4.56 -39.16 12.69
CA TRP A 94 -5.97 -38.81 12.60
C TRP A 94 -6.59 -39.57 11.45
N ILE A 95 -7.89 -39.83 11.56
CA ILE A 95 -8.64 -40.56 10.54
C ILE A 95 -9.55 -39.61 9.78
N MET A 96 -9.87 -39.98 8.54
CA MET A 96 -10.80 -39.26 7.69
C MET A 96 -12.22 -39.83 7.86
N GLY A 97 -13.19 -38.93 7.94
CA GLY A 97 -14.61 -39.22 7.73
C GLY A 97 -15.13 -38.49 6.49
N ASP A 98 -16.44 -38.44 6.30
CA ASP A 98 -17.07 -37.76 5.16
C ASP A 98 -16.93 -36.23 5.29
N GLY A 99 -15.84 -35.69 4.73
CA GLY A 99 -15.54 -34.25 4.73
C GLY A 99 -14.97 -33.70 6.04
N TYR A 100 -14.61 -34.56 7.00
CA TYR A 100 -14.02 -34.16 8.28
C TYR A 100 -12.81 -35.00 8.65
N MET A 101 -11.96 -34.47 9.53
CA MET A 101 -10.86 -35.18 10.17
C MET A 101 -11.16 -35.43 11.64
N GLU A 102 -10.82 -36.61 12.14
CA GLU A 102 -11.12 -37.05 13.49
C GLU A 102 -9.84 -37.37 14.27
N SER A 103 -9.71 -36.76 15.44
CA SER A 103 -8.65 -37.11 16.37
C SER A 103 -8.94 -38.46 17.03
N VAL A 104 -7.93 -39.33 17.08
CA VAL A 104 -8.01 -40.65 17.71
C VAL A 104 -7.16 -40.72 18.96
N LYS A 105 -7.44 -41.68 19.83
CA LYS A 105 -6.68 -41.85 21.08
C LYS A 105 -5.19 -42.03 20.79
N GLY A 106 -4.36 -41.16 21.37
CA GLY A 106 -2.89 -41.23 21.28
C GLY A 106 -2.29 -40.68 19.98
N SER A 107 -2.98 -39.77 19.29
CA SER A 107 -2.51 -39.17 18.03
C SER A 107 -1.82 -37.80 18.16
N GLY A 108 -1.69 -37.25 19.37
CA GLY A 108 -1.01 -35.97 19.68
C GLY A 108 0.33 -36.16 20.36
#